data_AF-A0A523WWN3-F1
#
_entry.id   AF-A0A523WWN3-F1
#
_cell.length_a   1.000
_cell.length_b   1.000
_cell.length_c   1.000
_cell.angle_alpha   90.00
_cell.angle_beta   90.00
_cell.angle_gamma   90.00
#
_symmetry.space_group_name_H-M   'P 1'
#
loop_
_entity.id
_entity.type
_entity.pdbx_description
1 polymer ?
#
loop_
_entity_poly.entity_id
_entity_poly.type
_entity_poly.pdbx_seq_one_letter_code
_entity_poly.pdbx_strand_id
1 'polypeptide(L)'
;MPDIGDGILTGVFEMKIEGQSTDHEALHVNIRGKTTSCPHCKGTVPTTLYCLKCGFPLFNRKGDQEMNKSTVGNEFFDLVPLKDIQDDASLQSGEAAHPPLTPVDSNEMREGIELALKIDEPDVQPDLNEAEPEESVVAGDHESMVEDVDLPSLGKKFDAGGDMAKGDEQMRDALGLASHPEDYEESCEDSDVAAPFENRYDKSECEMDTEITDLTKELMNSISLQLWSMNLLREGGVDEGHFSRIFQGYKDRFERCVAHRNEMLQEARDMAPLEKKINEAKVQLGELEVRRSLGDLHEGEYDAMAPALRWTIDHHEDQVANRKGEIALLTNLHQLMPAEYIVETKEMAETTHEAMEGSGLEDVGPKTVSRIRASLKEILAFLIDS
;
A
#
# COMPACT_ATOMS: atom_id res chain seq x y z
N MET A 1 -37.75 -52.62 -22.57
CA MET A 1 -36.60 -52.10 -21.80
C MET A 1 -35.47 -51.88 -22.80
N PRO A 2 -35.14 -50.63 -23.15
CA PRO A 2 -34.03 -50.34 -24.04
C PRO A 2 -32.73 -50.24 -23.25
N ASP A 3 -31.66 -50.76 -23.86
CA ASP A 3 -30.27 -50.60 -23.44
C ASP A 3 -29.85 -49.14 -23.63
N ILE A 4 -29.42 -48.49 -22.55
CA ILE A 4 -28.87 -47.13 -22.57
C ILE A 4 -27.37 -47.29 -22.74
N GLY A 5 -26.88 -47.12 -23.97
CA GLY A 5 -25.46 -47.02 -24.26
C GLY A 5 -24.95 -45.62 -23.91
N ASP A 6 -23.93 -45.56 -23.07
CA ASP A 6 -23.18 -44.34 -22.73
C ASP A 6 -22.49 -43.77 -23.98
N GLY A 7 -23.12 -42.77 -24.59
CA GLY A 7 -22.54 -41.96 -25.64
C GLY A 7 -21.78 -40.77 -25.06
N ILE A 8 -20.46 -40.87 -24.97
CA ILE A 8 -19.59 -39.70 -24.78
C ILE A 8 -19.54 -38.95 -26.12
N LEU A 9 -20.18 -37.78 -26.17
CA LEU A 9 -20.05 -36.83 -27.28
C LEU A 9 -18.72 -36.08 -27.15
N THR A 10 -17.66 -36.61 -27.74
CA THR A 10 -16.47 -35.83 -28.11
C THR A 10 -16.76 -35.14 -29.45
N GLY A 11 -17.18 -33.87 -29.38
CA GLY A 11 -17.23 -33.00 -30.56
C GLY A 11 -15.81 -32.60 -30.95
N VAL A 12 -15.29 -33.17 -32.03
CA VAL A 12 -14.06 -32.73 -32.68
C VAL A 12 -14.42 -31.55 -33.58
N PHE A 13 -13.93 -30.35 -33.24
CA PHE A 13 -13.90 -29.22 -34.16
C PHE A 13 -12.68 -29.39 -35.06
N GLU A 14 -12.87 -29.88 -36.29
CA GLU A 14 -11.84 -29.82 -37.34
C GLU A 14 -11.79 -28.40 -37.91
N MET A 15 -10.88 -27.58 -37.41
CA MET A 15 -10.44 -26.38 -38.12
C MET A 15 -9.41 -26.82 -39.16
N LYS A 16 -9.83 -26.87 -40.42
CA LYS A 16 -8.97 -27.18 -41.55
C LYS A 16 -8.06 -25.98 -41.84
N ILE A 17 -6.90 -25.94 -41.19
CA ILE A 17 -5.79 -25.06 -41.57
C ILE A 17 -4.94 -25.85 -42.57
N GLU A 18 -5.07 -25.51 -43.85
CA GLU A 18 -4.18 -26.01 -44.89
C GLU A 18 -2.82 -25.33 -44.73
N GLY A 19 -1.84 -26.04 -44.18
CA GLY A 19 -0.44 -25.64 -44.26
C GLY A 19 0.41 -26.02 -43.06
N GLN A 20 1.30 -26.98 -43.28
CA GLN A 20 2.50 -27.34 -42.51
C GLN A 20 2.30 -28.32 -41.34
N SER A 21 2.87 -29.50 -41.56
CA SER A 21 3.11 -30.56 -40.58
C SER A 21 4.19 -30.14 -39.59
N THR A 22 3.86 -30.16 -38.30
CA THR A 22 4.86 -30.37 -37.25
C THR A 22 4.29 -31.35 -36.23
N ASP A 23 5.13 -32.33 -35.90
CA ASP A 23 4.85 -33.40 -34.97
C ASP A 23 4.54 -32.84 -33.57
N HIS A 24 3.42 -33.26 -32.99
CA HIS A 24 3.10 -32.94 -31.60
C HIS A 24 3.96 -33.80 -30.66
N GLU A 25 5.12 -33.26 -30.29
CA GLU A 25 5.95 -33.77 -29.20
C GLU A 25 5.30 -33.38 -27.86
N ALA A 26 4.88 -34.37 -27.08
CA ALA A 26 4.32 -34.18 -25.76
C ALA A 26 5.40 -33.61 -24.82
N LEU A 27 5.22 -32.36 -24.38
CA LEU A 27 6.07 -31.70 -23.38
C LEU A 27 5.94 -32.41 -22.02
N HIS A 28 6.79 -33.41 -21.81
CA HIS A 28 7.13 -33.89 -20.48
C HIS A 28 7.96 -32.82 -19.78
N VAL A 29 7.32 -31.96 -18.98
CA VAL A 29 8.02 -31.00 -18.13
C VAL A 29 8.75 -31.78 -17.04
N ASN A 30 10.03 -32.06 -17.27
CA ASN A 30 10.90 -32.73 -16.32
C ASN A 30 11.40 -31.71 -15.28
N ILE A 31 10.50 -31.29 -14.37
CA ILE A 31 10.88 -30.44 -13.23
C ILE A 31 11.70 -31.30 -12.27
N ARG A 32 13.02 -31.39 -12.49
CA ARG A 32 13.98 -31.92 -11.51
C ARG A 32 14.17 -30.90 -10.38
N GLY A 33 13.09 -30.58 -9.67
CA GLY A 33 13.16 -29.78 -8.45
C GLY A 33 13.82 -30.59 -7.34
N LYS A 34 14.78 -29.99 -6.62
CA LYS A 34 15.33 -30.58 -5.39
C LYS A 34 14.18 -30.81 -4.40
N THR A 35 14.04 -32.02 -3.89
CA THR A 35 13.04 -32.36 -2.87
C THR A 35 13.71 -32.52 -1.51
N THR A 36 12.96 -32.19 -0.45
CA THR A 36 13.37 -32.36 0.94
C THR A 36 12.27 -33.08 1.73
N SER A 37 12.62 -33.75 2.82
CA SER A 37 11.66 -34.44 3.68
C SER A 37 11.16 -33.49 4.77
N CYS A 38 9.85 -33.27 4.83
CA CYS A 38 9.25 -32.48 5.91
C CYS A 38 9.41 -33.20 7.26
N PRO A 39 9.93 -32.56 8.32
CA PRO A 39 10.09 -33.20 9.62
C PRO A 39 8.76 -33.46 10.34
N HIS A 40 7.73 -32.67 10.04
CA HIS A 40 6.42 -32.78 10.69
C HIS A 40 5.58 -33.92 10.10
N CYS A 41 5.30 -33.89 8.79
CA CYS A 41 4.44 -34.89 8.14
C CYS A 41 5.20 -36.04 7.47
N LYS A 42 6.55 -36.00 7.44
CA LYS A 42 7.42 -36.99 6.76
C LYS A 42 7.19 -37.11 5.25
N GLY A 43 6.44 -36.19 4.65
CA GLY A 43 6.23 -36.14 3.21
C GLY A 43 7.45 -35.56 2.49
N THR A 44 7.81 -36.17 1.36
CA THR A 44 8.74 -35.58 0.39
C THR A 44 8.04 -34.42 -0.31
N VAL A 45 8.60 -33.22 -0.19
CA VAL A 45 8.06 -31.99 -0.78
C VAL A 45 9.16 -31.29 -1.58
N PRO A 46 8.83 -30.51 -2.61
CA PRO A 46 9.80 -29.63 -3.25
C PRO A 46 10.44 -28.68 -2.23
N THR A 47 11.67 -28.24 -2.49
CA THR A 47 12.38 -27.30 -1.60
C THR A 47 11.69 -25.93 -1.68
N THR A 48 10.70 -25.72 -0.83
CA THR A 48 9.92 -24.50 -0.68
C THR A 48 10.06 -23.96 0.76
N LEU A 49 9.67 -22.71 1.00
CA LEU A 49 9.74 -22.11 2.34
C LEU A 49 8.85 -22.84 3.37
N TYR A 50 7.77 -23.48 2.91
CA TYR A 50 6.83 -24.24 3.74
C TYR A 50 6.50 -25.59 3.12
N CYS A 51 6.18 -26.58 3.94
CA CYS A 51 5.68 -27.87 3.46
C CYS A 51 4.26 -27.70 2.86
N LEU A 52 4.12 -27.92 1.55
CA LEU A 52 2.83 -27.82 0.84
C LEU A 52 1.74 -28.77 1.37
N LYS A 53 2.10 -29.80 2.13
CA LYS A 53 1.13 -30.73 2.73
C LYS A 53 0.62 -30.30 4.10
N CYS A 54 1.43 -29.64 4.92
CA CYS A 54 1.07 -29.37 6.32
C CYS A 54 1.43 -27.98 6.83
N GLY A 55 1.90 -27.07 5.98
CA GLY A 55 2.25 -25.69 6.35
C GLY A 55 3.51 -25.52 7.19
N PHE A 56 4.23 -26.60 7.52
CA PHE A 56 5.40 -26.52 8.41
C PHE A 56 6.56 -25.74 7.73
N PRO A 57 7.16 -24.73 8.39
CA PRO A 57 8.25 -23.93 7.84
C PRO A 57 9.55 -24.75 7.68
N LEU A 58 10.19 -24.65 6.52
CA LEU A 58 11.40 -25.42 6.16
C LEU A 58 12.69 -24.56 6.15
N PHE A 59 12.60 -23.28 6.49
CA PHE A 59 13.68 -22.29 6.29
C PHE A 59 14.86 -22.34 7.29
N ASN A 60 14.79 -23.14 8.36
CA ASN A 60 15.82 -23.14 9.42
C ASN A 60 16.95 -24.18 9.24
N ARG A 61 17.24 -24.65 8.02
CA ARG A 61 18.23 -25.73 7.79
C ARG A 61 19.52 -25.36 7.05
N LYS A 62 19.86 -24.07 6.94
CA LYS A 62 21.10 -23.63 6.26
C LYS A 62 22.43 -23.97 7.00
N GLY A 63 22.43 -24.82 8.02
CA GLY A 63 23.64 -25.12 8.81
C GLY A 63 24.52 -26.30 8.33
N ASP A 64 23.98 -27.31 7.64
CA ASP A 64 24.65 -28.63 7.61
C ASP A 64 24.96 -29.19 6.19
N GLN A 65 24.88 -28.40 5.12
CA GLN A 65 25.16 -28.90 3.76
C GLN A 65 26.02 -27.95 2.91
N GLU A 66 27.28 -27.73 3.31
CA GLU A 66 28.33 -27.26 2.41
C GLU A 66 29.55 -28.20 2.43
N MET A 67 29.35 -29.42 1.92
CA MET A 67 30.42 -30.18 1.27
C MET A 67 29.80 -30.98 0.14
N ASN A 68 29.74 -30.39 -1.05
CA ASN A 68 30.00 -31.07 -2.32
C ASN A 68 29.93 -30.08 -3.49
N LYS A 69 31.12 -29.67 -3.94
CA LYS A 69 31.40 -29.07 -5.25
C LYS A 69 30.79 -29.91 -6.37
N SER A 70 30.10 -29.27 -7.30
CA SER A 70 30.27 -29.61 -8.72
C SER A 70 29.95 -28.44 -9.63
N THR A 71 30.98 -28.05 -10.36
CA THR A 71 31.06 -27.24 -11.56
C THR A 71 30.07 -27.71 -12.64
N VAL A 72 29.21 -26.83 -13.16
CA VAL A 72 28.66 -26.88 -14.53
C VAL A 72 28.38 -25.44 -14.97
N GLY A 73 28.89 -25.07 -16.15
CA GLY A 73 28.82 -23.73 -16.73
C GLY A 73 27.41 -23.27 -17.04
N ASN A 74 27.21 -21.96 -16.90
CA ASN A 74 25.96 -21.27 -17.20
C ASN A 74 26.22 -20.38 -18.42
N GLU A 75 25.80 -20.85 -19.61
CA GLU A 75 25.53 -20.00 -20.77
C GLU A 75 24.09 -19.53 -20.63
N PHE A 76 23.88 -18.22 -20.44
CA PHE A 76 22.55 -17.62 -20.41
C PHE A 76 22.59 -16.23 -21.07
N PHE A 77 21.92 -16.14 -22.23
CA PHE A 77 21.49 -14.95 -22.99
C PHE A 77 22.40 -13.72 -23.00
N ASP A 78 23.27 -13.67 -24.03
CA ASP A 78 23.77 -12.40 -24.58
C ASP A 78 22.60 -11.65 -25.25
N LEU A 79 22.17 -10.56 -24.64
CA LEU A 79 21.38 -9.54 -25.31
C LEU A 79 22.25 -8.87 -26.37
N VAL A 80 21.82 -8.99 -27.62
CA VAL A 80 22.43 -8.34 -28.79
C VAL A 80 22.48 -6.82 -28.54
N PRO A 81 23.65 -6.18 -28.65
CA PRO A 81 23.75 -4.72 -28.57
C PRO A 81 23.03 -4.10 -29.76
N LEU A 82 22.03 -3.25 -29.50
CA LEU A 82 21.46 -2.38 -30.52
C LEU A 82 22.56 -1.40 -30.99
N LYS A 83 22.95 -1.54 -32.26
CA LYS A 83 23.84 -0.62 -32.94
C LYS A 83 23.13 0.69 -33.26
N ASP A 84 23.77 1.78 -32.86
CA ASP A 84 23.97 3.03 -33.58
C ASP A 84 22.83 3.51 -34.49
N ILE A 85 21.93 4.33 -33.93
CA ILE A 85 21.23 5.37 -34.69
C ILE A 85 22.03 6.65 -34.49
N GLN A 86 22.69 7.08 -35.57
CA GLN A 86 23.35 8.37 -35.67
C GLN A 86 22.29 9.46 -35.87
N ASP A 87 22.05 10.26 -34.84
CA ASP A 87 21.34 11.53 -34.97
C ASP A 87 22.35 12.68 -35.07
N ASP A 88 22.64 13.06 -36.32
CA ASP A 88 23.23 14.36 -36.67
C ASP A 88 22.14 15.44 -36.51
N ALA A 89 22.06 16.07 -35.34
CA ALA A 89 21.34 17.32 -35.16
C ALA A 89 22.17 18.29 -34.32
N SER A 90 22.99 19.05 -35.04
CA SER A 90 23.73 20.21 -34.56
C SER A 90 22.75 21.29 -34.07
N LEU A 91 22.65 21.49 -32.76
CA LEU A 91 21.97 22.64 -32.15
C LEU A 91 22.95 23.44 -31.30
N GLN A 92 23.06 24.72 -31.67
CA GLN A 92 23.93 25.73 -31.11
C GLN A 92 23.55 26.04 -29.66
N SER A 93 24.53 25.97 -28.78
CA SER A 93 24.45 26.45 -27.40
C SER A 93 24.29 27.97 -27.36
N GLY A 94 23.08 28.43 -27.07
CA GLY A 94 22.79 29.82 -26.69
C GLY A 94 23.09 30.03 -25.22
N GLU A 95 24.09 30.85 -24.94
CA GLU A 95 24.53 31.34 -23.64
C GLU A 95 23.43 32.20 -22.99
N ALA A 96 22.70 31.64 -22.03
CA ALA A 96 21.70 32.37 -21.25
C ALA A 96 22.36 32.93 -19.97
N ALA A 97 22.43 34.25 -19.91
CA ALA A 97 22.91 35.01 -18.75
C ALA A 97 22.05 34.74 -17.52
N HIS A 98 22.69 34.36 -16.41
CA HIS A 98 22.07 34.31 -15.09
C HIS A 98 21.71 35.72 -14.61
N PRO A 99 20.49 35.96 -14.10
CA PRO A 99 20.17 37.21 -13.42
C PRO A 99 20.89 37.28 -12.06
N PRO A 100 21.31 38.48 -11.61
CA PRO A 100 22.01 38.66 -10.34
C PRO A 100 21.06 38.43 -9.16
N LEU A 101 21.53 37.64 -8.20
CA LEU A 101 20.88 37.44 -6.89
C LEU A 101 20.87 38.77 -6.13
N THR A 102 19.68 39.30 -5.87
CA THR A 102 19.48 40.37 -4.89
C THR A 102 19.46 39.76 -3.48
N PRO A 103 20.11 40.41 -2.48
CA PRO A 103 20.08 39.95 -1.10
C PRO A 103 18.66 40.04 -0.53
N VAL A 104 18.15 38.92 -0.04
CA VAL A 104 16.87 38.83 0.68
C VAL A 104 17.05 39.41 2.08
N ASP A 105 16.28 40.46 2.36
CA ASP A 105 16.26 41.18 3.63
C ASP A 105 15.70 40.28 4.74
N SER A 106 16.47 40.09 5.82
CA SER A 106 16.19 39.10 6.87
C SER A 106 15.31 39.66 8.01
N ASN A 107 14.40 40.58 7.70
CA ASN A 107 13.63 41.32 8.70
C ASN A 107 12.11 41.05 8.74
N GLU A 108 11.61 40.07 7.97
CA GLU A 108 10.16 39.72 7.92
C GLU A 108 9.75 38.50 8.78
N MET A 109 10.63 37.95 9.62
CA MET A 109 10.31 36.78 10.46
C MET A 109 10.02 37.14 11.93
N ARG A 110 9.49 38.34 12.21
CA ARG A 110 9.16 38.78 13.58
C ARG A 110 7.77 39.39 13.81
N GLU A 111 6.85 39.34 12.83
CA GLU A 111 5.45 39.78 12.99
C GLU A 111 4.41 38.65 12.92
N GLY A 112 4.81 37.39 13.12
CA GLY A 112 3.92 36.22 13.00
C GLY A 112 3.22 35.73 14.27
N ILE A 113 3.29 36.44 15.40
CA ILE A 113 2.77 35.94 16.71
C ILE A 113 1.74 36.89 17.38
N GLU A 114 1.18 37.87 16.67
CA GLU A 114 0.17 38.80 17.25
C GLU A 114 -1.19 38.81 16.54
N LEU A 115 -1.49 37.81 15.70
CA LEU A 115 -2.76 37.72 14.96
C LEU A 115 -3.64 36.51 15.33
N ALA A 116 -3.50 35.96 16.54
CA ALA A 116 -4.22 34.76 17.00
C ALA A 116 -5.38 34.99 18.00
N LEU A 117 -5.84 36.23 18.22
CA LEU A 117 -7.02 36.50 19.06
C LEU A 117 -7.86 37.67 18.52
N LYS A 118 -8.52 37.45 17.38
CA LYS A 118 -9.76 38.14 17.02
C LYS A 118 -10.73 37.11 16.46
N ILE A 119 -11.40 36.42 17.40
CA ILE A 119 -12.62 35.68 17.11
C ILE A 119 -13.69 36.76 16.90
N ASP A 120 -14.05 37.02 15.65
CA ASP A 120 -15.28 37.75 15.33
C ASP A 120 -16.46 36.89 15.77
N GLU A 121 -17.22 37.39 16.75
CA GLU A 121 -18.56 36.88 17.05
C GLU A 121 -19.43 37.01 15.79
N PRO A 122 -20.01 35.92 15.26
CA PRO A 122 -21.02 36.06 14.22
C PRO A 122 -22.26 36.69 14.84
N ASP A 123 -22.61 37.87 14.34
CA ASP A 123 -23.86 38.60 14.59
C ASP A 123 -25.03 37.75 14.08
N VAL A 124 -25.59 36.93 14.96
CA VAL A 124 -26.82 36.17 14.73
C VAL A 124 -28.00 37.14 14.85
N GLN A 125 -28.43 37.69 13.71
CA GLN A 125 -29.76 38.29 13.63
C GLN A 125 -30.82 37.18 13.68
N PRO A 126 -31.81 37.25 14.59
CA PRO A 126 -32.95 36.35 14.59
C PRO A 126 -33.90 36.75 13.45
N ASP A 127 -33.86 36.03 12.34
CA ASP A 127 -34.86 36.14 11.29
C ASP A 127 -36.15 35.42 11.75
N LEU A 128 -37.06 36.24 12.28
CA LEU A 128 -38.44 35.86 12.56
C LEU A 128 -39.19 35.78 11.22
N ASN A 129 -39.27 34.59 10.64
CA ASN A 129 -40.32 34.25 9.69
C ASN A 129 -41.02 32.96 10.13
N GLU A 130 -42.13 33.17 10.83
CA GLU A 130 -43.22 32.21 10.99
C GLU A 130 -43.73 31.80 9.61
N ALA A 131 -43.50 30.55 9.24
CA ALA A 131 -44.29 29.87 8.23
C ALA A 131 -44.77 28.55 8.84
N GLU A 132 -46.04 28.54 9.22
CA GLU A 132 -46.79 27.36 9.63
C GLU A 132 -46.75 26.29 8.53
N PRO A 133 -46.53 25.01 8.88
CA PRO A 133 -47.07 23.90 8.12
C PRO A 133 -48.23 23.26 8.88
N GLU A 134 -49.39 23.25 8.24
CA GLU A 134 -50.61 22.59 8.69
C GLU A 134 -50.36 21.11 9.05
N GLU A 135 -50.76 20.73 10.26
CA GLU A 135 -50.87 19.36 10.73
C GLU A 135 -51.92 18.60 9.91
N SER A 136 -51.50 17.63 9.07
CA SER A 136 -52.39 16.55 8.64
C SER A 136 -52.17 15.32 9.52
N VAL A 137 -53.10 15.13 10.44
CA VAL A 137 -53.23 13.97 11.33
C VAL A 137 -53.49 12.71 10.49
N VAL A 138 -52.53 11.78 10.47
CA VAL A 138 -52.80 10.36 10.15
C VAL A 138 -52.34 9.53 11.34
N ALA A 139 -53.32 9.09 12.12
CA ALA A 139 -53.17 8.11 13.16
C ALA A 139 -52.71 6.77 12.54
N GLY A 140 -51.57 6.28 12.99
CA GLY A 140 -51.08 4.94 12.72
C GLY A 140 -50.48 4.40 14.01
N ASP A 141 -51.29 3.67 14.76
CA ASP A 141 -50.91 2.89 15.92
C ASP A 141 -49.73 1.97 15.56
N HIS A 142 -48.58 2.17 16.19
CA HIS A 142 -47.54 1.14 16.24
C HIS A 142 -47.21 0.86 17.70
N GLU A 143 -47.81 -0.21 18.20
CA GLU A 143 -47.53 -0.79 19.50
C GLU A 143 -46.05 -1.18 19.64
N SER A 144 -45.63 -1.05 20.89
CA SER A 144 -44.36 -1.34 21.52
C SER A 144 -43.93 -2.81 21.44
N MET A 145 -42.64 -3.04 21.22
CA MET A 145 -41.87 -4.08 21.93
C MET A 145 -40.49 -3.52 22.25
N VAL A 146 -40.34 -2.97 23.45
CA VAL A 146 -39.04 -2.82 24.09
C VAL A 146 -38.75 -4.15 24.78
N GLU A 147 -37.78 -4.89 24.25
CA GLU A 147 -37.22 -6.05 24.94
C GLU A 147 -36.26 -5.55 26.03
N ASP A 148 -36.60 -5.88 27.27
CA ASP A 148 -35.74 -5.79 28.44
C ASP A 148 -34.51 -6.70 28.23
N VAL A 149 -33.36 -6.10 27.91
CA VAL A 149 -32.08 -6.80 27.90
C VAL A 149 -31.47 -6.70 29.30
N ASP A 150 -31.63 -7.78 30.06
CA ASP A 150 -30.95 -8.04 31.32
C ASP A 150 -29.42 -8.01 31.14
N LEU A 151 -28.79 -6.91 31.56
CA LEU A 151 -27.34 -6.80 31.72
C LEU A 151 -26.91 -7.46 33.04
N PRO A 152 -26.07 -8.51 33.04
CA PRO A 152 -25.56 -9.08 34.28
C PRO A 152 -24.54 -8.15 34.95
N SER A 153 -24.93 -7.68 36.14
CA SER A 153 -24.09 -7.02 37.14
C SER A 153 -22.82 -7.81 37.42
N LEU A 154 -21.68 -7.34 36.91
CA LEU A 154 -20.36 -7.92 37.13
C LEU A 154 -19.73 -7.31 38.39
N GLY A 155 -20.38 -7.53 39.52
CA GLY A 155 -19.83 -7.25 40.85
C GLY A 155 -18.85 -8.34 41.28
N LYS A 156 -17.56 -8.19 40.94
CA LYS A 156 -16.48 -8.97 41.58
C LYS A 156 -15.61 -8.04 42.42
N LYS A 157 -15.88 -8.04 43.72
CA LYS A 157 -14.98 -7.58 44.76
C LYS A 157 -13.74 -8.46 44.75
N PHE A 158 -12.57 -7.88 44.47
CA PHE A 158 -11.29 -8.49 44.81
C PHE A 158 -10.82 -7.89 46.13
N ASP A 159 -11.19 -8.56 47.22
CA ASP A 159 -10.49 -8.47 48.49
C ASP A 159 -9.28 -9.41 48.42
N ALA A 160 -8.09 -8.85 48.26
CA ALA A 160 -6.84 -9.56 48.51
C ALA A 160 -5.86 -8.60 49.18
N GLY A 161 -6.13 -8.31 50.46
CA GLY A 161 -5.10 -7.89 51.40
C GLY A 161 -4.13 -9.04 51.60
N GLY A 162 -2.90 -8.86 51.11
CA GLY A 162 -1.78 -9.77 51.34
C GLY A 162 -0.65 -9.00 51.99
N ASP A 163 -0.48 -9.23 53.29
CA ASP A 163 0.68 -8.87 54.09
C ASP A 163 1.98 -9.34 53.41
N MET A 164 2.78 -8.41 52.89
CA MET A 164 4.20 -8.62 52.61
C MET A 164 4.99 -8.06 53.80
N ALA A 165 4.95 -8.81 54.89
CA ALA A 165 5.83 -8.61 56.02
C ALA A 165 7.26 -9.08 55.66
N LYS A 166 8.22 -8.18 55.89
CA LYS A 166 9.59 -8.43 56.39
C LYS A 166 10.33 -9.65 55.82
N GLY A 167 11.34 -9.36 54.99
CA GLY A 167 12.45 -10.27 54.77
C GLY A 167 13.21 -9.94 53.50
N ASP A 168 14.24 -9.08 53.62
CA ASP A 168 15.58 -9.34 53.05
C ASP A 168 16.45 -8.08 53.18
N GLU A 169 16.81 -7.84 54.44
CA GLU A 169 17.84 -6.91 54.88
C GLU A 169 19.11 -7.75 55.11
N GLN A 170 19.65 -8.38 54.04
CA GLN A 170 20.89 -9.17 54.13
C GLN A 170 21.54 -9.44 52.77
N MET A 171 21.93 -8.38 52.05
CA MET A 171 22.89 -8.51 50.94
C MET A 171 23.69 -7.23 50.66
N ARG A 172 24.17 -6.55 51.73
CA ARG A 172 25.04 -5.36 51.61
C ARG A 172 26.50 -5.53 52.05
N ASP A 173 26.93 -6.71 52.50
CA ASP A 173 28.27 -6.91 53.09
C ASP A 173 29.22 -7.83 52.29
N ALA A 174 29.19 -7.78 50.96
CA ALA A 174 30.08 -8.61 50.12
C ALA A 174 30.99 -7.85 49.13
N LEU A 175 30.99 -6.51 49.12
CA LEU A 175 31.93 -5.74 48.30
C LEU A 175 32.89 -4.99 49.22
N GLY A 176 33.89 -5.76 49.66
CA GLY A 176 35.04 -5.26 50.39
C GLY A 176 35.71 -4.13 49.63
N LEU A 177 35.80 -3.01 50.33
CA LEU A 177 36.70 -1.90 50.10
C LEU A 177 38.09 -2.40 49.67
N ALA A 178 38.51 -2.02 48.47
CA ALA A 178 39.90 -1.81 48.16
C ALA A 178 40.06 -0.36 47.71
N SER A 179 40.36 0.49 48.69
CA SER A 179 40.91 1.82 48.48
C SER A 179 42.28 1.67 47.81
N HIS A 180 42.47 2.25 46.64
CA HIS A 180 43.81 2.67 46.19
C HIS A 180 43.70 3.94 45.36
N PRO A 181 44.17 5.09 45.88
CA PRO A 181 44.34 6.32 45.14
C PRO A 181 45.80 6.43 44.73
N GLU A 182 46.15 6.18 43.47
CA GLU A 182 47.42 6.67 42.90
C GLU A 182 47.19 7.04 41.43
N ASP A 183 47.10 8.34 41.20
CA ASP A 183 47.85 9.08 40.18
C ASP A 183 48.06 8.35 38.85
N TYR A 184 47.09 8.49 37.95
CA TYR A 184 47.33 8.33 36.53
C TYR A 184 46.89 9.61 35.82
N GLU A 185 47.84 10.54 35.70
CA GLU A 185 47.81 11.61 34.70
C GLU A 185 47.94 10.96 33.32
N GLU A 186 46.84 10.43 32.79
CA GLU A 186 46.79 10.08 31.37
C GLU A 186 46.44 11.34 30.59
N SER A 187 47.45 11.83 29.88
CA SER A 187 47.34 12.86 28.86
C SER A 187 46.28 12.45 27.83
N CYS A 188 45.11 13.06 27.90
CA CYS A 188 44.16 13.10 26.79
C CYS A 188 44.79 13.98 25.72
N GLU A 189 45.60 13.38 24.85
CA GLU A 189 46.00 14.00 23.60
C GLU A 189 44.72 14.28 22.81
N ASP A 190 44.47 15.58 22.59
CA ASP A 190 43.50 16.15 21.68
C ASP A 190 43.64 15.49 20.30
N SER A 191 42.91 14.38 20.10
CA SER A 191 42.75 13.77 18.80
C SER A 191 41.36 14.15 18.30
N ASP A 192 41.32 15.30 17.62
CA ASP A 192 40.25 15.75 16.73
C ASP A 192 40.07 14.77 15.56
N VAL A 193 39.82 13.49 15.85
CA VAL A 193 39.31 12.55 14.86
C VAL A 193 37.83 12.84 14.77
N ALA A 194 37.51 13.85 13.95
CA ALA A 194 36.18 14.05 13.41
C ALA A 194 35.73 12.70 12.83
N ALA A 195 34.98 11.94 13.64
CA ALA A 195 34.34 10.72 13.20
C ALA A 195 33.54 11.10 11.95
N PRO A 196 33.77 10.45 10.81
CA PRO A 196 32.96 10.68 9.63
C PRO A 196 31.53 10.47 10.07
N PHE A 197 30.75 11.55 10.09
CA PHE A 197 29.32 11.48 10.28
C PHE A 197 28.83 10.74 9.04
N GLU A 198 28.82 9.41 9.11
CA GLU A 198 28.35 8.54 8.05
C GLU A 198 26.97 9.06 7.72
N ASN A 199 26.87 9.56 6.49
CA ASN A 199 25.70 10.23 5.97
C ASN A 199 24.61 9.15 5.86
N ARG A 200 23.90 8.92 6.97
CA ARG A 200 22.83 7.94 7.17
C ARG A 200 21.54 8.39 6.46
N TYR A 201 21.70 9.02 5.31
CA TYR A 201 20.68 9.09 4.29
C TYR A 201 20.96 7.93 3.34
N ASP A 202 20.82 6.72 3.89
CA ASP A 202 20.57 5.57 3.05
C ASP A 202 19.26 5.91 2.34
N LYS A 203 19.39 6.16 1.04
CA LYS A 203 18.29 6.37 0.12
C LYS A 203 17.51 5.06 0.17
N SER A 204 16.59 4.94 1.12
CA SER A 204 15.65 3.83 1.15
C SER A 204 14.87 3.98 -0.14
N GLU A 205 15.30 3.25 -1.15
CA GLU A 205 14.44 2.86 -2.25
C GLU A 205 13.26 2.22 -1.56
N CYS A 206 12.21 3.01 -1.29
CA CYS A 206 10.97 2.52 -0.74
C CYS A 206 10.55 1.43 -1.71
N GLU A 207 10.76 0.19 -1.27
CA GLU A 207 10.43 -1.00 -2.02
C GLU A 207 8.94 -0.87 -2.29
N MET A 208 8.60 -0.49 -3.53
CA MET A 208 7.23 -0.16 -3.86
C MET A 208 6.38 -1.36 -3.53
N ASP A 209 5.30 -1.12 -2.81
CA ASP A 209 4.39 -2.19 -2.43
C ASP A 209 3.92 -2.90 -3.69
N THR A 210 4.29 -4.18 -3.78
CA THR A 210 3.95 -5.06 -4.90
C THR A 210 2.43 -5.15 -5.06
N GLU A 211 1.67 -5.05 -3.97
CA GLU A 211 0.21 -5.10 -3.98
C GLU A 211 -0.39 -3.88 -4.70
N ILE A 212 0.05 -2.66 -4.36
CA ILE A 212 -0.41 -1.43 -5.02
C ILE A 212 -0.09 -1.47 -6.53
N THR A 213 1.11 -1.94 -6.86
CA THR A 213 1.57 -2.04 -8.24
C THR A 213 0.72 -3.03 -9.04
N ASP A 214 0.43 -4.19 -8.47
CA ASP A 214 -0.34 -5.25 -9.13
C ASP A 214 -1.82 -4.86 -9.27
N LEU A 215 -2.41 -4.24 -8.26
CA LEU A 215 -3.76 -3.67 -8.32
C LEU A 215 -3.87 -2.64 -9.45
N THR A 216 -2.88 -1.75 -9.56
CA THR A 216 -2.86 -0.71 -10.59
C THR A 216 -2.79 -1.31 -12.00
N LYS A 217 -1.94 -2.32 -12.20
CA LYS A 217 -1.86 -3.05 -13.48
C LYS A 217 -3.17 -3.77 -13.79
N GLU A 218 -3.79 -4.43 -12.82
CA GLU A 218 -5.06 -5.12 -13.04
C GLU A 218 -6.18 -4.14 -13.39
N LEU A 219 -6.21 -2.98 -12.73
CA LEU A 219 -7.16 -1.92 -13.01
C LEU A 219 -6.99 -1.41 -14.44
N MET A 220 -5.77 -1.06 -14.86
CA MET A 220 -5.50 -0.62 -16.22
C MET A 220 -5.84 -1.68 -17.27
N ASN A 221 -5.47 -2.94 -17.03
CA ASN A 221 -5.85 -4.05 -17.90
C ASN A 221 -7.37 -4.20 -18.02
N SER A 222 -8.12 -3.99 -16.94
CA SER A 222 -9.59 -4.05 -16.97
C SER A 222 -10.18 -2.94 -17.84
N ILE A 223 -9.62 -1.72 -17.79
CA ILE A 223 -10.01 -0.59 -18.65
C ILE A 223 -9.72 -0.93 -20.11
N SER A 224 -8.49 -1.37 -20.44
CA SER A 224 -8.13 -1.71 -21.81
C SER A 224 -9.00 -2.81 -22.39
N LEU A 225 -9.35 -3.84 -21.61
CA LEU A 225 -10.25 -4.91 -22.04
C LEU A 225 -11.68 -4.42 -22.30
N GLN A 226 -12.18 -3.49 -21.47
CA GLN A 226 -13.47 -2.84 -21.73
C GLN A 226 -13.43 -2.07 -23.05
N LEU A 227 -12.48 -1.16 -23.23
CA LEU A 227 -12.35 -0.36 -24.46
C LEU A 227 -12.17 -1.24 -25.70
N TRP A 228 -11.34 -2.27 -25.61
CA TRP A 228 -11.15 -3.25 -26.69
C TRP A 228 -12.46 -3.93 -27.07
N SER A 229 -13.25 -4.40 -26.09
CA SER A 229 -14.52 -5.06 -26.38
C SER A 229 -15.56 -4.11 -26.98
N MET A 230 -15.55 -2.83 -26.60
CA MET A 230 -16.41 -1.80 -27.20
C MET A 230 -16.05 -1.56 -28.67
N ASN A 231 -14.75 -1.50 -28.99
CA ASN A 231 -14.28 -1.39 -30.37
C ASN A 231 -14.65 -2.61 -31.20
N LEU A 232 -14.52 -3.83 -30.65
CA LEU A 232 -14.90 -5.06 -31.33
C LEU A 232 -16.40 -5.10 -31.66
N LEU A 233 -17.26 -4.61 -30.77
CA LEU A 233 -18.70 -4.47 -31.04
C LEU A 233 -18.95 -3.47 -32.17
N ARG A 234 -18.29 -2.30 -32.12
CA ARG A 234 -18.42 -1.25 -33.15
C ARG A 234 -18.01 -1.72 -34.53
N GLU A 235 -16.97 -2.54 -34.61
CA GLU A 235 -16.48 -3.12 -35.86
C GLU A 235 -17.35 -4.28 -36.37
N GLY A 236 -18.39 -4.67 -35.63
CA GLY A 236 -19.23 -5.82 -35.96
C GLY A 236 -18.52 -7.16 -35.79
N GLY A 237 -17.39 -7.19 -35.07
CA GLY A 237 -16.61 -8.40 -34.83
C GLY A 237 -17.26 -9.36 -33.82
N VAL A 238 -18.26 -8.89 -33.08
CA VAL A 238 -19.02 -9.67 -32.10
C VAL A 238 -20.48 -9.20 -32.07
N ASP A 239 -21.43 -10.13 -31.87
CA ASP A 239 -22.82 -9.76 -31.66
C ASP A 239 -23.08 -9.20 -30.25
N GLU A 240 -24.18 -8.46 -30.10
CA GLU A 240 -24.56 -7.78 -28.85
C GLU A 240 -24.68 -8.73 -27.66
N GLY A 241 -25.10 -9.98 -27.88
CA GLY A 241 -25.28 -10.99 -26.84
C GLY A 241 -23.94 -11.45 -26.26
N HIS A 242 -23.00 -11.80 -27.13
CA HIS A 242 -21.64 -12.16 -26.72
C HIS A 242 -20.90 -10.97 -26.11
N PHE A 243 -21.00 -9.78 -26.72
CA PHE A 243 -20.45 -8.54 -26.17
C PHE A 243 -20.95 -8.31 -24.74
N SER A 244 -22.26 -8.37 -24.52
CA SER A 244 -22.86 -8.10 -23.21
C SER A 244 -22.32 -8.98 -22.10
N ARG A 245 -21.98 -10.23 -22.41
CA ARG A 245 -21.42 -11.19 -21.44
C ARG A 245 -19.96 -10.88 -21.11
N ILE A 246 -19.11 -10.68 -22.13
CA ILE A 246 -17.68 -10.39 -21.91
C ILE A 246 -17.50 -9.01 -21.26
N PHE A 247 -18.28 -8.03 -21.72
CA PHE A 247 -18.23 -6.66 -21.24
C PHE A 247 -18.58 -6.58 -19.75
N GLN A 248 -19.63 -7.29 -19.33
CA GLN A 248 -20.01 -7.33 -17.92
C GLN A 248 -18.88 -7.91 -17.05
N GLY A 249 -18.21 -8.98 -17.50
CA GLY A 249 -17.09 -9.55 -16.75
C GLY A 249 -15.90 -8.58 -16.59
N TYR A 250 -15.64 -7.74 -17.59
CA TYR A 250 -14.62 -6.70 -17.49
C TYR A 250 -15.06 -5.53 -16.61
N LYS A 251 -16.35 -5.15 -16.66
CA LYS A 251 -16.94 -4.13 -15.77
C LYS A 251 -16.87 -4.55 -14.31
N ASP A 252 -17.30 -5.77 -14.00
CA ASP A 252 -17.27 -6.33 -12.64
C ASP A 252 -15.82 -6.43 -12.10
N ARG A 253 -14.84 -6.67 -12.98
CA ARG A 253 -13.42 -6.64 -12.60
C ARG A 253 -12.97 -5.23 -12.26
N PHE A 254 -13.25 -4.26 -13.13
CA PHE A 254 -12.91 -2.86 -12.90
C PHE A 254 -13.52 -2.33 -11.59
N GLU A 255 -14.81 -2.59 -11.35
CA GLU A 255 -15.50 -2.17 -10.12
C GLU A 255 -14.85 -2.76 -8.87
N ARG A 256 -14.43 -4.04 -8.90
CA ARG A 256 -13.69 -4.67 -7.79
C ARG A 256 -12.33 -4.00 -7.58
N CYS A 257 -11.58 -3.71 -8.64
CA CYS A 257 -10.28 -3.04 -8.51
C CYS A 257 -10.44 -1.62 -7.93
N VAL A 258 -11.44 -0.86 -8.39
CA VAL A 258 -11.73 0.48 -7.84
C VAL A 258 -12.15 0.40 -6.37
N ALA A 259 -13.00 -0.58 -6.01
CA ALA A 259 -13.40 -0.78 -4.62
C ALA A 259 -12.20 -1.11 -3.72
N HIS A 260 -11.33 -2.02 -4.16
CA HIS A 260 -10.14 -2.40 -3.41
C HIS A 260 -9.15 -1.22 -3.27
N ARG A 261 -8.93 -0.44 -4.33
CA ARG A 261 -8.14 0.79 -4.28
C ARG A 261 -8.70 1.78 -3.24
N ASN A 262 -10.02 1.95 -3.21
CA ASN A 262 -10.67 2.87 -2.29
C ASN A 262 -10.57 2.39 -0.83
N GLU A 263 -10.63 1.07 -0.59
CA GLU A 263 -10.39 0.45 0.71
C GLU A 263 -8.95 0.73 1.19
N MET A 264 -7.94 0.49 0.34
CA MET A 264 -6.54 0.81 0.66
C MET A 264 -6.33 2.30 0.93
N LEU A 265 -6.95 3.17 0.12
CA LEU A 265 -6.91 4.63 0.34
C LEU A 265 -7.54 5.02 1.68
N GLN A 266 -8.62 4.37 2.08
CA GLN A 266 -9.28 4.63 3.35
C GLN A 266 -8.40 4.20 4.53
N GLU A 267 -7.78 3.02 4.44
CA GLU A 267 -6.84 2.54 5.46
C GLU A 267 -5.60 3.44 5.59
N ALA A 268 -4.99 3.82 4.46
CA ALA A 268 -3.83 4.70 4.45
C ALA A 268 -4.16 6.10 5.00
N ARG A 269 -5.39 6.60 4.81
CA ARG A 269 -5.86 7.88 5.35
C ARG A 269 -6.09 7.87 6.86
N ASP A 270 -6.28 6.70 7.49
CA ASP A 270 -6.48 6.60 8.93
C ASP A 270 -5.17 6.76 9.71
N MET A 271 -4.57 7.95 9.65
CA MET A 271 -3.31 8.28 10.33
C MET A 271 -3.51 8.72 11.80
N ALA A 272 -4.75 8.98 12.22
CA ALA A 272 -5.04 9.55 13.54
C ALA A 272 -4.51 8.68 14.71
N PRO A 273 -4.59 7.34 14.68
CA PRO A 273 -3.99 6.51 15.73
C PRO A 273 -2.47 6.63 15.81
N LEU A 274 -1.77 6.81 14.68
CA LEU A 274 -0.32 6.98 14.64
C LEU A 274 0.09 8.36 15.17
N GLU A 275 -0.58 9.41 14.70
CA GLU A 275 -0.36 10.78 15.16
C GLU A 275 -0.58 10.92 16.67
N LYS A 276 -1.62 10.24 17.20
CA LYS A 276 -1.85 10.17 18.64
C LYS A 276 -0.66 9.57 19.38
N LYS A 277 -0.12 8.43 18.92
CA LYS A 277 1.05 7.79 19.55
C LYS A 277 2.31 8.66 19.48
N ILE A 278 2.53 9.34 18.35
CA ILE A 278 3.62 10.31 18.18
C ILE A 278 3.50 11.42 19.23
N ASN A 279 2.31 12.00 19.38
CA ASN A 279 2.06 13.08 20.33
C ASN A 279 2.24 12.61 21.78
N GLU A 280 1.72 11.43 22.13
CA GLU A 280 1.90 10.82 23.46
C GLU A 280 3.38 10.61 23.78
N ALA A 281 4.17 10.06 22.84
CA ALA A 281 5.60 9.86 23.01
C ALA A 281 6.37 11.19 23.11
N LYS A 282 6.00 12.21 22.34
CA LYS A 282 6.57 13.57 22.44
C LYS A 282 6.29 14.22 23.79
N VAL A 283 5.06 14.08 24.31
CA VAL A 283 4.70 14.58 25.64
C VAL A 283 5.53 13.86 26.72
N GLN A 284 5.61 12.54 26.69
CA GLN A 284 6.41 11.76 27.64
C GLN A 284 7.90 12.13 27.59
N LEU A 285 8.45 12.36 26.39
CA LEU A 285 9.83 12.80 26.23
C LEU A 285 10.04 14.20 26.82
N GLY A 286 9.11 15.13 26.58
CA GLY A 286 9.15 16.47 27.16
C GLY A 286 9.05 16.46 28.69
N GLU A 287 8.15 15.64 29.27
CA GLU A 287 8.05 15.46 30.72
C GLU A 287 9.34 14.90 31.31
N LEU A 288 9.95 13.91 30.65
CA LEU A 288 11.24 13.33 31.05
C LEU A 288 12.37 14.39 31.02
N GLU A 289 12.39 15.25 30.01
CA GLU A 289 13.35 16.35 29.91
C GLU A 289 13.18 17.40 31.01
N VAL A 290 11.93 17.73 31.37
CA VAL A 290 11.64 18.63 32.49
C VAL A 290 12.09 18.01 33.81
N ARG A 291 11.74 16.75 34.09
CA ARG A 291 12.18 16.05 35.32
C ARG A 291 13.71 15.97 35.41
N ARG A 292 14.40 15.75 34.29
CA ARG A 292 15.87 15.82 34.20
C ARG A 292 16.39 17.18 34.65
N SER A 293 15.80 18.26 34.14
CA SER A 293 16.23 19.63 34.45
C SER A 293 16.02 20.02 35.92
N LEU A 294 14.99 19.44 36.56
CA LEU A 294 14.70 19.62 37.97
C LEU A 294 15.56 18.75 38.91
N GLY A 295 16.32 17.78 38.37
CA GLY A 295 17.04 16.79 39.16
C GLY A 295 16.13 15.76 39.83
N ASP A 296 14.92 15.55 39.30
CA ASP A 296 13.90 14.62 39.81
C ASP A 296 13.91 13.25 39.07
N LEU A 297 15.04 12.91 38.44
CA LEU A 297 15.26 11.62 37.79
C LEU A 297 16.30 10.80 38.53
N HIS A 298 16.12 9.48 38.51
CA HIS A 298 17.13 8.56 39.01
C HIS A 298 18.29 8.47 38.02
N GLU A 299 19.48 8.13 38.52
CA GLU A 299 20.67 7.94 37.69
C GLU A 299 20.40 6.87 36.61
N GLY A 300 20.64 7.21 35.35
CA GLY A 300 20.41 6.33 34.20
C GLY A 300 18.96 6.24 33.70
N GLU A 301 17.95 6.78 34.40
CA GLU A 301 16.54 6.74 33.95
C GLU A 301 16.38 7.46 32.61
N TYR A 302 16.98 8.64 32.47
CA TYR A 302 16.94 9.42 31.22
C TYR A 302 17.62 8.66 30.06
N ASP A 303 18.82 8.13 30.30
CA ASP A 303 19.63 7.47 29.27
C ASP A 303 18.98 6.17 28.78
N ALA A 304 18.16 5.52 29.62
CA ALA A 304 17.37 4.37 29.24
C ALA A 304 16.07 4.75 28.49
N MET A 305 15.31 5.72 29.00
CA MET A 305 13.96 6.01 28.48
C MET A 305 13.95 6.91 27.23
N ALA A 306 14.83 7.93 27.18
CA ALA A 306 14.82 8.89 26.08
C ALA A 306 15.08 8.25 24.70
N PRO A 307 16.05 7.32 24.54
CA PRO A 307 16.25 6.64 23.26
C PRO A 307 15.03 5.82 22.82
N ALA A 308 14.34 5.16 23.75
CA ALA A 308 13.15 4.36 23.44
C ALA A 308 11.97 5.24 22.98
N LEU A 309 11.78 6.40 23.62
CA LEU A 309 10.76 7.38 23.22
C LEU A 309 11.07 7.99 21.85
N ARG A 310 12.33 8.38 21.60
CA ARG A 310 12.78 8.88 20.29
C ARG A 310 12.56 7.84 19.19
N TRP A 311 12.98 6.60 19.43
CA TRP A 311 12.72 5.51 18.49
C TRP A 311 11.23 5.33 18.19
N THR A 312 10.37 5.45 19.21
CA THR A 312 8.91 5.35 19.03
C THR A 312 8.36 6.50 18.16
N ILE A 313 8.86 7.72 18.38
CA ILE A 313 8.50 8.90 17.56
C ILE A 313 8.92 8.66 16.11
N ASP A 314 10.21 8.38 15.88
CA ASP A 314 10.77 8.18 14.54
C ASP A 314 10.03 7.05 13.81
N HIS A 315 9.83 5.91 14.47
CA HIS A 315 9.15 4.75 13.90
C HIS A 315 7.72 5.03 13.46
N HIS A 316 6.95 5.82 14.23
CA HIS A 316 5.59 6.18 13.86
C HIS A 316 5.55 7.32 12.84
N GLU A 317 6.51 8.25 12.87
CA GLU A 317 6.66 9.26 11.82
C GLU A 317 6.99 8.61 10.46
N ASP A 318 7.84 7.60 10.44
CA ASP A 318 8.13 6.78 9.25
C ASP A 318 6.86 6.08 8.72
N GLN A 319 6.04 5.51 9.60
CA GLN A 319 4.76 4.90 9.19
C GLN A 319 3.79 5.93 8.60
N VAL A 320 3.72 7.13 9.18
CA VAL A 320 2.91 8.23 8.62
C VAL A 320 3.45 8.65 7.25
N ALA A 321 4.77 8.74 7.09
CA ALA A 321 5.40 9.05 5.82
C ALA A 321 5.11 7.98 4.76
N ASN A 322 5.19 6.69 5.13
CA ASN A 322 4.87 5.56 4.25
C ASN A 322 3.41 5.62 3.79
N ARG A 323 2.45 5.79 4.72
CA ARG A 323 1.02 5.93 4.37
C ARG A 323 0.74 7.13 3.46
N LYS A 324 1.45 8.25 3.65
CA LYS A 324 1.37 9.40 2.73
C LYS A 324 1.89 9.05 1.34
N GLY A 325 2.96 8.27 1.26
CA GLY A 325 3.48 7.71 0.01
C GLY A 325 2.47 6.80 -0.69
N GLU A 326 1.85 5.88 0.06
CA GLU A 326 0.78 5.00 -0.45
C GLU A 326 -0.41 5.80 -0.98
N ILE A 327 -0.87 6.84 -0.26
CA ILE A 327 -1.93 7.74 -0.73
C ILE A 327 -1.52 8.40 -2.05
N ALA A 328 -0.28 8.89 -2.16
CA ALA A 328 0.20 9.52 -3.39
C ALA A 328 0.22 8.54 -4.57
N LEU A 329 0.71 7.31 -4.36
CA LEU A 329 0.75 6.26 -5.38
C LEU A 329 -0.65 5.80 -5.79
N LEU A 330 -1.54 5.54 -4.84
CA LEU A 330 -2.92 5.13 -5.12
C LEU A 330 -3.71 6.24 -5.80
N THR A 331 -3.45 7.51 -5.46
CA THR A 331 -4.16 8.65 -6.07
C THR A 331 -3.66 8.96 -7.47
N ASN A 332 -2.37 8.78 -7.75
CA ASN A 332 -1.75 9.20 -9.01
C ASN A 332 -1.23 8.01 -9.83
N LEU A 333 -1.93 7.66 -10.91
CA LEU A 333 -1.57 6.52 -11.76
C LEU A 333 -0.27 6.74 -12.53
N HIS A 334 0.10 8.00 -12.82
CA HIS A 334 1.31 8.32 -13.57
C HIS A 334 2.60 7.92 -12.83
N GLN A 335 2.54 7.67 -11.52
CA GLN A 335 3.69 7.18 -10.77
C GLN A 335 3.96 5.68 -11.00
N LEU A 336 2.93 4.92 -11.36
CA LEU A 336 2.99 3.46 -11.49
C LEU A 336 2.97 2.98 -12.94
N MET A 337 2.52 3.83 -13.86
CA MET A 337 2.36 3.50 -15.27
C MET A 337 3.02 4.58 -16.15
N PRO A 338 3.60 4.19 -17.31
CA PRO A 338 4.09 5.16 -18.28
C PRO A 338 3.00 6.16 -18.67
N ALA A 339 3.34 7.45 -18.68
CA ALA A 339 2.38 8.50 -18.97
C ALA A 339 1.78 8.36 -20.37
N GLU A 340 2.57 7.87 -21.32
CA GLU A 340 2.17 7.61 -22.70
C GLU A 340 0.98 6.63 -22.74
N TYR A 341 1.06 5.56 -21.94
CA TYR A 341 0.03 4.53 -21.91
C TYR A 341 -1.30 5.04 -21.32
N ILE A 342 -1.24 5.91 -20.31
CA ILE A 342 -2.44 6.56 -19.74
C ILE A 342 -3.09 7.48 -20.78
N VAL A 343 -2.28 8.28 -21.47
CA VAL A 343 -2.74 9.20 -22.53
C VAL A 343 -3.37 8.42 -23.69
N GLU A 344 -2.72 7.36 -24.17
CA GLU A 344 -3.27 6.48 -25.22
C GLU A 344 -4.61 5.85 -24.80
N THR A 345 -4.69 5.37 -23.56
CA THR A 345 -5.93 4.76 -23.03
C THR A 345 -7.04 5.80 -22.93
N LYS A 346 -6.72 7.02 -22.51
CA LYS A 346 -7.66 8.15 -22.46
C LYS A 346 -8.15 8.55 -23.85
N GLU A 347 -7.24 8.73 -24.81
CA GLU A 347 -7.59 9.05 -26.20
C GLU A 347 -8.47 7.95 -26.83
N MET A 348 -8.17 6.68 -26.55
CA MET A 348 -9.00 5.57 -26.97
C MET A 348 -10.41 5.64 -26.36
N ALA A 349 -10.52 5.97 -25.07
CA ALA A 349 -11.81 6.13 -24.41
C ALA A 349 -12.62 7.32 -24.96
N GLU A 350 -11.98 8.47 -25.21
CA GLU A 350 -12.58 9.66 -25.80
C GLU A 350 -13.08 9.38 -27.22
N THR A 351 -12.21 8.81 -28.08
CA THR A 351 -12.56 8.44 -29.47
C THR A 351 -13.70 7.42 -29.50
N THR A 352 -13.70 6.46 -28.57
CA THR A 352 -14.79 5.50 -28.45
C THR A 352 -16.06 6.22 -28.02
N HIS A 353 -16.01 7.12 -27.04
CA HIS A 353 -17.16 7.89 -26.58
C HIS A 353 -17.79 8.73 -27.70
N GLU A 354 -16.99 9.48 -28.46
CA GLU A 354 -17.45 10.27 -29.61
C GLU A 354 -18.12 9.39 -30.69
N ALA A 355 -17.53 8.23 -31.00
CA ALA A 355 -18.10 7.29 -31.96
C ALA A 355 -19.48 6.74 -31.51
N MET A 356 -19.70 6.61 -30.20
CA MET A 356 -20.97 6.13 -29.61
C MET A 356 -22.05 7.22 -29.53
N GLU A 357 -21.67 8.50 -29.63
CA GLU A 357 -22.61 9.63 -29.77
C GLU A 357 -23.05 9.83 -31.23
N GLY A 358 -22.21 9.44 -32.18
CA GLY A 358 -22.56 9.37 -33.61
C GLY A 358 -23.52 8.23 -33.96
N SER A 359 -23.88 8.15 -35.25
CA SER A 359 -24.73 7.11 -35.84
C SER A 359 -24.06 5.74 -35.99
N GLY A 360 -22.89 5.50 -35.36
CA GLY A 360 -22.05 4.33 -35.62
C GLY A 360 -22.58 2.97 -35.16
N LEU A 361 -23.79 2.89 -34.61
CA LEU A 361 -24.34 1.69 -33.98
C LEU A 361 -25.84 1.51 -34.25
N GLU A 362 -26.25 1.59 -35.52
CA GLU A 362 -27.66 1.40 -35.90
C GLU A 362 -28.20 0.01 -35.50
N ASP A 363 -27.32 -1.00 -35.44
CA ASP A 363 -27.69 -2.39 -35.14
C ASP A 363 -27.62 -2.78 -33.65
N VAL A 364 -27.14 -1.90 -32.76
CA VAL A 364 -26.99 -2.22 -31.32
C VAL A 364 -28.14 -1.67 -30.50
N GLY A 365 -28.68 -2.51 -29.61
CA GLY A 365 -29.77 -2.13 -28.73
C GLY A 365 -29.48 -0.89 -27.87
N PRO A 366 -30.46 0.02 -27.68
CA PRO A 366 -30.27 1.28 -26.95
C PRO A 366 -29.87 1.08 -25.48
N LYS A 367 -30.21 -0.08 -24.90
CA LYS A 367 -29.80 -0.48 -23.55
C LYS A 367 -28.29 -0.71 -23.48
N THR A 368 -27.72 -1.39 -24.48
CA THR A 368 -26.28 -1.67 -24.54
C THR A 368 -25.50 -0.39 -24.78
N VAL A 369 -25.97 0.47 -25.67
CA VAL A 369 -25.38 1.80 -25.91
C VAL A 369 -25.36 2.64 -24.62
N SER A 370 -26.48 2.72 -23.90
CA SER A 370 -26.54 3.46 -22.62
C SER A 370 -25.56 2.92 -21.59
N ARG A 371 -25.42 1.59 -21.49
CA ARG A 371 -24.47 0.94 -20.58
C ARG A 371 -23.02 1.24 -20.95
N ILE A 372 -22.68 1.20 -22.24
CA ILE A 372 -21.33 1.53 -22.73
C ILE A 372 -21.01 3.00 -22.40
N ARG A 373 -21.93 3.93 -22.67
CA ARG A 373 -21.74 5.35 -22.34
C ARG A 373 -21.51 5.59 -20.85
N ALA A 374 -22.27 4.92 -19.99
CA ALA A 374 -22.07 5.01 -18.54
C ALA A 374 -20.67 4.53 -18.16
N SER A 375 -20.23 3.37 -18.67
CA SER A 375 -18.90 2.82 -18.41
C SER A 375 -17.78 3.73 -18.94
N LEU A 376 -17.94 4.32 -20.12
CA LEU A 376 -16.95 5.26 -20.68
C LEU A 376 -16.81 6.52 -19.82
N LYS A 377 -17.92 7.04 -19.29
CA LYS A 377 -17.89 8.17 -18.36
C LYS A 377 -17.18 7.82 -17.06
N GLU A 378 -17.44 6.62 -16.51
CA GLU A 378 -16.75 6.10 -15.32
C GLU A 378 -15.24 5.97 -15.57
N ILE A 379 -14.84 5.39 -16.71
CA ILE A 379 -13.43 5.25 -17.11
C ILE A 379 -12.76 6.61 -17.29
N LEU A 380 -13.40 7.54 -18.02
CA LEU A 380 -12.83 8.86 -18.27
C LEU A 380 -12.70 9.68 -16.99
N ALA A 381 -13.72 9.66 -16.12
CA ALA A 381 -13.63 10.30 -14.80
C ALA A 381 -12.45 9.73 -14.01
N PHE A 382 -12.32 8.40 -13.98
CA PHE A 382 -11.21 7.74 -13.30
C PHE A 382 -9.84 8.14 -13.87
N LEU A 383 -9.67 8.19 -15.20
CA LEU A 383 -8.41 8.59 -15.86
C LEU A 383 -8.10 10.09 -15.75
N ILE A 384 -9.08 10.94 -15.43
CA ILE A 384 -8.89 12.39 -15.22
C ILE A 384 -8.52 12.68 -13.76
N ASP A 385 -9.14 11.96 -12.82
CA ASP A 385 -8.92 12.12 -11.39
C ASP A 385 -7.60 11.47 -10.91
N SER A 386 -6.98 10.66 -11.77
CA SER A 386 -5.74 9.92 -11.51
C SER A 386 -4.54 10.55 -12.20
#